data_AF-A0A917DFT1-F1
#
_entry.id   AF-A0A917DFT1-F1
#
_cell.length_a   1.000
_cell.length_b   1.000
_cell.length_c   1.000
_cell.angle_alpha   90.00
_cell.angle_beta   90.00
_cell.angle_gamma   90.00
#
_symmetry.space_group_name_H-M   'P 1'
#
loop_
_entity.id
_entity.type
_entity.pdbx_description
1 polymer ?
#
loop_
_entity_poly.entity_id
_entity_poly.type
_entity_poly.pdbx_seq_one_letter_code
_entity_poly.pdbx_strand_id
1 'polypeptide(L)' 'MSGHQPVEPICVRINDAARMIGIGRTKLYELISRGEVETVKIGKATRVTTASLRELVGRRSSDKLKRNRHDTK' A
#
# COMPACT_ATOMS: atom_id res chain seq x y z
N MET A 1 31.47 -4.34 -14.44
CA MET A 1 30.74 -4.64 -13.19
C MET A 1 29.26 -4.69 -13.54
N SER A 2 28.67 -5.89 -13.57
CA SER A 2 27.25 -6.05 -13.92
C SER A 2 26.40 -5.51 -12.77
N GLY A 3 25.72 -4.39 -12.99
CA GLY A 3 24.86 -3.77 -11.99
C GLY A 3 23.67 -4.68 -11.70
N HIS A 4 23.52 -5.09 -10.44
CA HIS A 4 22.30 -5.74 -9.99
C HIS A 4 21.18 -4.70 -10.04
N GLN A 5 20.28 -4.82 -11.02
CA GLN A 5 19.04 -4.06 -10.99
C GLN A 5 18.23 -4.52 -9.77
N PRO A 6 17.87 -3.62 -8.84
CA PRO A 6 17.07 -3.99 -7.70
C PRO A 6 15.70 -4.45 -8.20
N VAL A 7 15.35 -5.71 -7.95
CA VAL A 7 14.04 -6.26 -8.31
C VAL A 7 13.01 -5.66 -7.35
N GLU A 8 11.93 -5.13 -7.90
CA GLU A 8 10.84 -4.62 -7.06
C GLU A 8 10.12 -5.79 -6.35
N PRO A 9 9.94 -5.73 -5.03
CA PRO A 9 9.26 -6.80 -4.31
C PRO A 9 7.77 -6.85 -4.63
N ILE A 10 7.26 -8.06 -4.90
CA ILE A 10 5.82 -8.31 -5.11
C ILE A 10 5.05 -8.23 -3.78
N CYS A 11 5.72 -8.58 -2.67
CA CYS A 11 5.16 -8.47 -1.33
C CYS A 11 6.24 -8.14 -0.30
N VAL A 12 5.86 -7.49 0.79
CA VAL A 12 6.76 -7.00 1.83
C VAL A 12 6.29 -7.39 3.23
N ARG A 13 7.15 -7.20 4.25
CA ARG A 13 6.75 -7.37 5.66
C ARG A 13 5.72 -6.29 6.02
N ILE A 14 4.90 -6.56 7.03
CA ILE A 14 3.96 -5.56 7.59
C ILE A 14 4.68 -4.27 8.01
N ASN A 15 5.84 -4.37 8.67
CA ASN A 15 6.59 -3.18 9.09
C ASN A 15 7.10 -2.36 7.90
N ASP A 16 7.53 -3.03 6.83
CA ASP A 16 8.03 -2.36 5.63
C ASP A 16 6.88 -1.71 4.86
N ALA A 17 5.73 -2.38 4.73
CA ALA A 17 4.52 -1.80 4.15
C ALA A 17 4.11 -0.51 4.88
N ALA A 18 4.11 -0.51 6.21
CA ALA A 18 3.77 0.67 7.01
C ALA A 18 4.74 1.83 6.73
N ARG A 19 6.04 1.55 6.63
CA ARG A 19 7.06 2.56 6.26
C ARG A 19 6.88 3.06 4.84
N MET A 20 6.60 2.17 3.88
CA MET A 20 6.44 2.51 2.46
C MET A 20 5.33 3.53 2.22
N ILE A 21 4.23 3.48 2.97
CA ILE A 21 3.11 4.42 2.85
C ILE A 21 3.03 5.45 3.99
N GLY A 22 4.05 5.52 4.85
CA GLY A 22 4.19 6.54 5.90
C GLY A 22 3.17 6.45 7.05
N ILE A 23 2.72 5.26 7.44
CA ILE A 23 1.73 5.07 8.52
C ILE A 23 2.24 4.19 9.66
N GLY A 24 1.63 4.34 10.84
CA GLY A 24 1.84 3.44 11.97
C GLY A 24 1.23 2.04 11.73
N ARG A 25 1.79 1.02 12.40
CA ARG A 25 1.34 -0.38 12.26
C ARG A 25 -0.13 -0.57 12.63
N THR A 26 -0.60 0.12 13.68
CA THR A 26 -2.00 0.06 14.10
C THR A 26 -2.92 0.44 12.94
N LYS A 27 -2.59 1.53 12.24
CA LYS A 27 -3.36 1.97 11.09
C LYS A 27 -3.29 0.99 9.94
N LEU A 28 -2.12 0.39 9.69
CA LEU A 28 -1.98 -0.63 8.66
C LEU A 28 -2.87 -1.86 8.97
N TYR A 29 -2.90 -2.33 10.22
CA TYR A 29 -3.77 -3.43 10.62
C TYR A 29 -5.25 -3.09 10.51
N GLU A 30 -5.67 -1.85 10.80
CA GLU A 30 -7.05 -1.39 10.54
C GLU A 30 -7.39 -1.45 9.05
N LEU A 31 -6.46 -1.06 8.17
CA LEU A 31 -6.69 -1.13 6.73
C LEU A 31 -6.78 -2.58 6.25
N ILE A 32 -5.95 -3.47 6.81
CA ILE A 32 -6.02 -4.91 6.52
C ILE A 32 -7.35 -5.49 7.00
N SER A 33 -7.79 -5.16 8.22
CA SER A 33 -9.06 -5.67 8.77
C SER A 33 -10.28 -5.17 8.00
N ARG A 34 -10.19 -3.98 7.41
CA ARG A 34 -11.20 -3.41 6.50
C ARG A 34 -11.14 -3.98 5.08
N GLY A 35 -10.15 -4.79 4.74
CA GLY A 35 -9.92 -5.28 3.38
C GLY A 35 -9.42 -4.20 2.41
N GLU A 36 -8.98 -3.04 2.92
CA GLU A 36 -8.40 -1.98 2.08
C GLU A 36 -6.96 -2.29 1.65
N VAL A 37 -6.26 -3.15 2.39
CA VAL A 37 -4.90 -3.63 2.11
C VAL A 37 -4.90 -5.15 2.17
N GLU A 38 -4.36 -5.79 1.13
CA GLU A 38 -4.35 -7.23 1.01
C GLU A 38 -3.11 -7.85 1.64
N THR A 39 -3.30 -9.04 2.23
CA THR A 39 -2.20 -9.84 2.76
C THR A 39 -2.24 -11.25 2.24
N VAL A 40 -1.05 -11.82 2.05
CA VAL A 40 -0.85 -13.22 1.66
C VAL A 40 -0.06 -13.94 2.75
N LYS A 41 -0.43 -15.18 3.04
CA LYS A 41 0.34 -16.05 3.94
C LYS A 41 1.34 -16.87 3.12
N ILE A 42 2.62 -16.79 3.49
CA ILE A 42 3.68 -17.64 2.97
C ILE A 42 4.24 -18.44 4.14
N GLY A 43 3.80 -19.70 4.26
CA GLY A 43 4.03 -20.52 5.45
C GLY A 43 3.46 -19.84 6.70
N LYS A 44 4.30 -19.57 7.70
CA LYS A 44 3.93 -18.87 8.94
C LYS A 44 4.00 -17.34 8.83
N ALA A 45 4.53 -16.80 7.73
CA ALA A 45 4.75 -15.37 7.58
C ALA A 45 3.58 -14.69 6.83
N THR A 46 3.08 -13.59 7.38
CA THR A 46 2.14 -12.70 6.69
C THR A 46 2.91 -11.65 5.89
N ARG A 47 2.54 -11.48 4.63
CA ARG A 47 3.11 -10.48 3.70
C ARG A 47 2.01 -9.56 3.20
N VAL A 48 2.36 -8.31 2.98
CA VAL A 48 1.48 -7.32 2.36
C VAL A 48 1.84 -7.22 0.89
N THR A 49 0.85 -7.27 -0.02
CA THR A 49 1.10 -7.14 -1.46
C THR A 49 1.42 -5.68 -1.79
N THR A 50 2.46 -5.43 -2.60
CA THR A 50 2.79 -4.06 -3.00
C THR A 50 1.73 -3.47 -3.95
N ALA A 51 1.03 -4.33 -4.70
CA ALA A 51 -0.12 -3.95 -5.52
C ALA A 51 -1.25 -3.28 -4.70
N SER A 52 -1.70 -3.90 -3.61
CA SER A 52 -2.79 -3.33 -2.80
C SER A 52 -2.39 -2.01 -2.11
N LEU A 53 -1.11 -1.85 -1.74
CA LEU A 53 -0.58 -0.58 -1.23
C LEU A 53 -0.63 0.52 -2.30
N ARG A 54 -0.23 0.20 -3.54
CA ARG A 54 -0.29 1.13 -4.68
C ARG A 54 -1.74 1.53 -4.98
N GLU A 55 -2.67 0.58 -4.97
CA GLU A 55 -4.10 0.84 -5.18
C GLU A 55 -4.71 1.70 -4.07
N LEU A 56 -4.36 1.44 -2.80
CA LEU A 56 -4.81 2.26 -1.67
C LEU A 56 -4.43 3.74 -1.87
N VAL A 57 -3.17 4.00 -2.21
CA VAL A 57 -2.66 5.35 -2.45
C VAL A 57 -3.32 5.95 -3.70
N GLY A 58 -3.42 5.18 -4.79
CA GLY A 58 -4.06 5.62 -6.04
C GLY A 58 -5.51 6.04 -5.85
N ARG A 59 -6.32 5.28 -5.10
CA ARG A 59 -7.70 5.65 -4.74
C ARG A 59 -7.75 6.98 -4.02
N ARG A 60 -6.96 7.14 -2.95
CA ARG A 60 -6.93 8.36 -2.13
C ARG A 60 -6.43 9.61 -2.87
N SER A 61 -5.51 9.43 -3.82
CA SER A 61 -5.04 10.50 -4.70
C SER A 61 -6.10 10.90 -5.72
N SER A 62 -6.86 9.94 -6.26
CA SER A 62 -7.93 10.19 -7.23
C SER A 62 -9.15 10.87 -6.59
N ASP A 63 -9.46 10.55 -5.33
CA ASP A 63 -10.50 11.22 -4.54
C ASP A 63 -10.25 12.72 -4.37
N LYS A 64 -8.98 13.15 -4.27
CA LYS A 64 -8.64 14.58 -4.26
C LYS A 64 -9.00 15.29 -5.56
N LEU A 65 -8.80 14.63 -6.70
CA LEU A 65 -9.08 15.24 -8.02
C LEU A 65 -10.59 15.41 -8.29
N LYS A 66 -11.44 14.53 -7.75
CA LYS A 66 -12.90 14.64 -7.91
C LYS A 66 -13.52 15.74 -7.05
N ARG A 67 -13.00 15.97 -5.83
CA ARG A 67 -13.50 17.03 -4.93
C ARG A 67 -13.25 18.44 -5.46
N ASN A 68 -12.18 18.65 -6.23
CA ASN A 68 -11.85 19.98 -6.79
C ASN A 68 -12.70 20.39 -8.01
N ARG A 69 -13.57 19.50 -8.54
CA ARG A 69 -14.40 19.80 -9.72
C ARG A 69 -15.81 20.34 -9.40
N HIS A 70 -16.16 20.48 -8.12
CA HIS A 70 -17.45 21.06 -7.71
C HIS A 70 -17.38 22.54 -7.33
N ASP A 71 -16.24 23.20 -7.54
CA ASP A 71 -16.05 24.64 -7.32
C ASP A 71 -15.80 25.37 -8.64
N THR A 72 -16.76 25.29 -9.56
CA THR A 72 -16.81 26.23 -10.68
C THR A 72 -18.27 26.56 -10.91
N LYS A 73 -18.59 27.80 -10.54
CA LYS A 73 -19.87 28.49 -10.75
C LYS A 73 -20.25 28.53 -12.23
#